data_AF-L9WH86-F1
#
_entry.id   AF-L9WH86-F1
#
_cell.length_a   1.000
_cell.length_b   1.000
_cell.length_c   1.000
_cell.angle_alpha   90.00
_cell.angle_beta   90.00
_cell.angle_gamma   90.00
#
_symmetry.space_group_name_H-M   'P 1'
#
loop_
_entity.id
_entity.type
_entity.pdbx_description
1 polymer ?
#
loop_
_entity_poly.entity_id
_entity_poly.type
_entity_poly.pdbx_seq_one_letter_code
_entity_poly.pdbx_strand_id
1 'polypeptide(L)'
;MSGRGKTLVAAFVAVFVLTVGVVSLGTLALEEGTPEQPAVETDHFQPENALPEETADGGEIPMDSAEPANDVVIHTGTGMPSGGLLMMAEDGSDRELSTGSTGGPERDVGPLATTLVSNGHGVEFYADEFEDEPLEQTLADADAFVTTAPEQLSSAERDQIDEFVDAGGRVVIAADPGNSDSVIELGSSAGMYTESGYLYNLAENDNSYLSLYAEPAGDSPLTTGVDEVVLRSAAAVGTAQGTTTMKTSADTRLSTTREADSYAVGAHYGDLAVIGDSSFLAPENAHRADNNILIGNVAEFLVSGETTGEFGPDDPVGPDPGAQPPDEEPIETEPIDEP
;
A
#
# COMPACT_ATOMS: atom_id res chain seq x y z
N MET A 1 -17.18 83.86 -55.03
CA MET A 1 -16.54 82.61 -54.54
C MET A 1 -15.99 81.83 -55.73
N SER A 2 -14.66 81.74 -55.82
CA SER A 2 -13.91 81.09 -56.90
C SER A 2 -14.22 79.59 -57.00
N GLY A 3 -14.20 79.02 -58.21
CA GLY A 3 -14.62 77.64 -58.52
C GLY A 3 -13.98 76.55 -57.64
N ARG A 4 -12.78 76.80 -57.10
CA ARG A 4 -12.10 75.89 -56.14
C ARG A 4 -12.84 75.72 -54.81
N GLY A 5 -13.57 76.74 -54.34
CA GLY A 5 -14.35 76.66 -53.10
C GLY A 5 -15.59 75.76 -53.24
N LYS A 6 -16.21 75.74 -54.43
CA LYS A 6 -17.36 74.87 -54.72
C LYS A 6 -16.95 73.39 -54.80
N THR A 7 -15.77 73.11 -55.36
CA THR A 7 -15.23 71.74 -55.44
C THR A 7 -14.84 71.18 -54.07
N LEU A 8 -14.25 72.01 -53.20
CA LEU A 8 -13.89 71.58 -51.83
C LEU A 8 -15.12 71.33 -50.95
N VAL A 9 -16.16 72.16 -51.05
CA VAL A 9 -17.42 71.93 -50.33
C VAL A 9 -18.14 70.69 -50.85
N ALA A 10 -18.16 70.45 -52.16
CA ALA A 10 -18.75 69.25 -52.73
C ALA A 10 -18.00 67.98 -52.31
N ALA A 11 -16.67 68.01 -52.28
CA ALA A 11 -15.85 66.90 -51.80
C ALA A 11 -16.06 66.63 -50.30
N PHE A 12 -16.15 67.68 -49.47
CA PHE A 12 -16.43 67.56 -48.05
C PHE A 12 -17.81 66.95 -47.79
N VAL A 13 -18.85 67.40 -48.51
CA VAL A 13 -20.21 66.84 -48.40
C VAL A 13 -20.24 65.38 -48.86
N ALA A 14 -19.54 65.02 -49.94
CA ALA A 14 -19.48 63.63 -50.39
C ALA A 14 -18.79 62.70 -49.38
N VAL A 15 -17.67 63.13 -48.79
CA VAL A 15 -16.97 62.36 -47.75
C VAL A 15 -17.81 62.29 -46.48
N PHE A 16 -18.48 63.37 -46.08
CA PHE A 16 -19.36 63.41 -44.90
C PHE A 16 -20.59 62.50 -45.06
N VAL A 17 -21.21 62.48 -46.23
CA VAL A 17 -22.34 61.56 -46.52
C VAL A 17 -21.85 60.11 -46.54
N LEU A 18 -20.63 59.84 -46.99
CA LEU A 18 -20.07 58.50 -46.99
C LEU A 18 -19.70 58.03 -45.57
N THR A 19 -19.12 58.88 -44.73
CA THR A 19 -18.79 58.52 -43.34
C THR A 19 -20.03 58.45 -42.44
N VAL A 20 -20.99 59.37 -42.57
CA VAL A 20 -22.24 59.30 -41.80
C VAL A 20 -23.17 58.19 -42.32
N GLY A 21 -23.14 57.91 -43.63
CA GLY A 21 -23.90 56.81 -44.24
C GLY A 21 -23.43 55.42 -43.77
N VAL A 22 -22.13 55.22 -43.58
CA VAL A 22 -21.58 53.95 -43.05
C VAL A 22 -21.95 53.72 -41.58
N VAL A 23 -22.10 54.79 -40.79
CA VAL A 23 -22.56 54.67 -39.39
C VAL A 23 -24.08 54.42 -39.31
N SER A 24 -24.85 54.83 -40.32
CA SER A 24 -26.32 54.71 -40.32
C SER A 24 -26.84 53.35 -40.81
N LEU A 25 -26.02 52.57 -41.53
CA LEU A 25 -26.40 51.21 -41.95
C LEU A 25 -26.14 50.15 -40.86
N GLY A 26 -25.37 50.46 -39.82
CA GLY A 26 -25.19 49.58 -38.67
C GLY A 26 -26.37 49.59 -37.67
N THR A 27 -27.27 50.58 -37.76
CA THR A 27 -28.35 50.77 -36.78
C THR A 27 -29.75 50.43 -37.30
N LEU A 28 -29.92 50.15 -38.60
CA LEU A 28 -31.22 49.78 -39.19
C LEU A 28 -31.42 48.27 -39.39
N ALA A 29 -30.48 47.45 -38.95
CA ALA A 29 -30.60 45.99 -38.86
C ALA A 29 -30.49 45.49 -37.41
N LEU A 30 -31.01 46.28 -36.46
CA LEU A 30 -31.31 45.78 -35.12
C LEU A 30 -32.72 45.20 -35.17
N GLU A 31 -32.82 43.97 -35.65
CA GLU A 31 -33.92 43.09 -35.28
C GLU A 31 -34.02 43.12 -33.75
N GLU A 32 -35.20 43.41 -33.20
CA GLU A 32 -35.52 43.34 -31.77
C GLU A 32 -35.54 41.87 -31.26
N GLY A 33 -34.64 41.03 -31.77
CA GLY A 33 -34.26 39.81 -31.10
C GLY A 33 -33.32 40.22 -29.99
N THR A 34 -33.73 40.04 -28.74
CA THR A 34 -32.77 39.96 -27.62
C THR A 34 -31.61 39.09 -28.12
N PRO A 35 -30.36 39.59 -28.19
CA PRO A 35 -29.25 38.75 -28.60
C PRO A 35 -29.29 37.55 -27.67
N GLU A 36 -29.47 36.34 -28.23
CA GLU A 36 -29.38 35.12 -27.44
C GLU A 36 -28.02 35.20 -26.75
N GLN A 37 -28.05 35.37 -25.43
CA GLN A 37 -26.83 35.37 -24.67
C GLN A 37 -26.14 34.05 -24.98
N PRO A 38 -24.82 34.04 -25.22
CA PRO A 38 -24.11 32.79 -25.39
C PRO A 38 -24.51 31.93 -24.18
N ALA A 39 -25.07 30.75 -24.44
CA ALA A 39 -25.36 29.81 -23.38
C ALA A 39 -24.04 29.60 -22.66
N VAL A 40 -23.93 30.13 -21.45
CA VAL A 40 -22.77 29.85 -20.61
C VAL A 40 -22.82 28.34 -20.40
N GLU A 41 -21.78 27.64 -20.83
CA GLU A 41 -21.62 26.20 -20.53
C GLU A 41 -21.57 26.09 -19.00
N THR A 42 -22.72 25.76 -18.40
CA THR A 42 -22.89 25.66 -16.95
C THR A 42 -22.75 24.22 -16.47
N ASP A 43 -22.24 23.32 -17.31
CA ASP A 43 -22.10 21.90 -16.98
C ASP A 43 -21.30 21.72 -15.68
N HIS A 44 -20.26 22.54 -15.45
CA HIS A 44 -19.47 22.59 -14.20
C HIS A 44 -20.20 23.17 -12.98
N PHE A 45 -21.36 23.80 -13.15
CA PHE A 45 -22.22 24.32 -12.08
C PHE A 45 -23.44 23.42 -11.83
N GLN A 46 -23.57 22.31 -12.57
CA GLN A 46 -24.57 21.31 -12.26
C GLN A 46 -24.06 20.45 -11.10
N PRO A 47 -24.82 20.35 -9.99
CA PRO A 47 -24.40 19.57 -8.83
C PRO A 47 -24.18 18.09 -9.18
N GLU A 48 -24.85 17.56 -10.22
CA GLU A 48 -24.59 16.22 -10.75
C GLU A 48 -23.22 16.04 -11.42
N ASN A 49 -22.55 17.10 -11.86
CA ASN A 49 -21.21 17.07 -12.47
C ASN A 49 -20.13 17.63 -11.52
N ALA A 50 -20.49 17.96 -10.28
CA ALA A 50 -19.58 18.57 -9.31
C ALA A 50 -18.71 17.54 -8.58
N LEU A 51 -19.17 16.30 -8.53
CA LEU A 51 -18.43 15.18 -7.94
C LEU A 51 -17.87 14.33 -9.07
N PRO A 52 -16.59 13.91 -8.96
CA PRO A 52 -16.04 12.99 -9.94
C PRO A 52 -16.71 11.61 -9.80
N GLU A 53 -16.59 10.77 -10.83
CA GLU A 53 -17.08 9.40 -10.73
C GLU A 53 -16.32 8.66 -9.62
N GLU A 54 -17.06 8.02 -8.72
CA GLU A 54 -16.46 7.24 -7.62
C GLU A 54 -16.36 5.78 -8.03
N THR A 55 -15.21 5.16 -7.74
CA THR A 55 -15.06 3.71 -7.80
C THR A 55 -16.08 3.06 -6.89
N ALA A 56 -16.77 2.03 -7.39
CA ALA A 56 -17.74 1.29 -6.60
C ALA A 56 -17.06 0.59 -5.43
N ASP A 57 -17.73 0.59 -4.28
CA ASP A 57 -17.30 -0.25 -3.16
C ASP A 57 -17.76 -1.69 -3.39
N GLY A 58 -16.84 -2.64 -3.16
CA GLY A 58 -17.07 -4.07 -3.10
C GLY A 58 -17.95 -4.49 -1.92
N GLY A 59 -18.26 -5.78 -1.89
CA GLY A 59 -19.10 -6.39 -0.87
C GLY A 59 -18.35 -6.78 0.40
N GLU A 60 -18.89 -7.78 1.10
CA GLU A 60 -18.20 -8.45 2.21
C GLU A 60 -16.84 -9.00 1.76
N ILE A 61 -15.90 -9.14 2.69
CA ILE A 61 -14.62 -9.79 2.45
C ILE A 61 -14.84 -11.30 2.43
N PRO A 62 -14.71 -11.98 1.27
CA PRO A 62 -14.92 -13.41 1.20
C PRO A 62 -13.70 -14.15 1.74
N MET A 63 -13.91 -15.19 2.53
CA MET A 63 -12.90 -16.18 2.86
C MET A 63 -13.63 -17.49 3.13
N ASP A 64 -13.22 -18.55 2.43
CA ASP A 64 -13.80 -19.89 2.54
C ASP A 64 -12.67 -20.87 2.90
N SER A 65 -12.02 -20.63 4.04
CA SER A 65 -10.94 -21.49 4.51
C SER A 65 -11.52 -22.79 5.09
N ALA A 66 -11.00 -23.92 4.60
CA ALA A 66 -11.24 -25.24 5.18
C ALA A 66 -10.06 -25.73 6.03
N GLU A 67 -9.08 -24.86 6.24
CA GLU A 67 -7.84 -25.15 6.96
C GLU A 67 -8.12 -25.30 8.46
N PRO A 68 -7.27 -26.05 9.20
CA PRO A 68 -7.30 -26.01 10.65
C PRO A 68 -7.06 -24.59 11.16
N ALA A 69 -7.33 -24.37 12.45
CA ALA A 69 -6.95 -23.11 13.09
C ALA A 69 -5.43 -22.94 12.95
N ASN A 70 -5.03 -21.78 12.45
CA ASN A 70 -3.65 -21.36 12.26
C ASN A 70 -3.45 -20.06 13.05
N ASP A 71 -2.24 -19.81 13.54
CA ASP A 71 -1.88 -18.59 14.26
C ASP A 71 -1.10 -17.64 13.34
N VAL A 72 -1.65 -16.43 13.12
CA VAL A 72 -1.08 -15.43 12.21
C VAL A 72 -0.54 -14.24 13.00
N VAL A 73 0.75 -13.95 12.83
CA VAL A 73 1.42 -12.80 13.43
C VAL A 73 1.33 -11.60 12.48
N ILE A 74 0.83 -10.48 12.99
CA ILE A 74 0.68 -9.23 12.24
C ILE A 74 1.60 -8.18 12.86
N HIS A 75 2.71 -7.89 12.17
CA HIS A 75 3.56 -6.78 12.51
C HIS A 75 3.03 -5.49 11.90
N THR A 76 2.56 -4.61 12.78
CA THR A 76 2.23 -3.23 12.42
C THR A 76 3.23 -2.28 13.04
N GLY A 77 3.78 -1.37 12.25
CA GLY A 77 4.74 -0.40 12.75
C GLY A 77 4.15 0.53 13.82
N THR A 78 4.99 1.20 14.59
CA THR A 78 4.56 2.10 15.68
C THR A 78 3.92 3.39 15.15
N GLY A 79 2.59 3.37 15.01
CA GLY A 79 1.80 4.55 14.67
C GLY A 79 1.49 5.39 15.91
N MET A 80 2.00 6.62 15.99
CA MET A 80 1.36 7.62 16.84
C MET A 80 -0.01 7.96 16.23
N PRO A 81 -1.13 7.92 16.98
CA PRO A 81 -2.43 8.24 16.44
C PRO A 81 -2.41 9.65 15.85
N SER A 82 -2.75 9.75 14.56
CA SER A 82 -2.86 11.02 13.84
C SER A 82 -4.11 11.76 14.30
N GLY A 83 -4.01 12.35 15.49
CA GLY A 83 -5.10 13.04 16.16
C GLY A 83 -5.05 12.78 17.66
N GLY A 84 -4.29 13.58 18.39
CA GLY A 84 -4.06 13.39 19.81
C GLY A 84 -5.34 13.15 20.60
N LEU A 85 -5.53 11.90 21.05
CA LEU A 85 -6.38 11.57 22.18
C LEU A 85 -5.67 10.55 23.07
N LEU A 86 -6.02 10.63 24.35
CA LEU A 86 -5.41 9.95 25.49
C LEU A 86 -5.42 8.42 25.31
N MET A 87 -4.25 7.80 25.50
CA MET A 87 -4.19 6.37 25.80
C MET A 87 -4.94 6.12 27.11
N MET A 88 -6.02 5.35 27.07
CA MET A 88 -6.54 4.68 28.25
C MET A 88 -5.60 3.51 28.49
N ALA A 89 -4.82 3.54 29.57
CA ALA A 89 -4.03 2.39 29.98
C ALA A 89 -5.00 1.26 30.36
N GLU A 90 -4.97 0.15 29.62
CA GLU A 90 -5.64 -1.08 30.02
C GLU A 90 -4.79 -1.77 31.08
N ASP A 91 -5.42 -1.99 32.24
CA ASP A 91 -4.83 -2.60 33.43
C ASP A 91 -4.71 -4.11 33.16
N GLY A 92 -3.47 -4.60 33.15
CA GLY A 92 -3.16 -5.98 32.79
C GLY A 92 -3.87 -7.00 33.66
N SER A 93 -4.53 -7.95 33.02
CA SER A 93 -4.52 -9.37 33.42
C SER A 93 -5.20 -10.23 32.37
N ASP A 94 -4.55 -11.37 32.12
CA ASP A 94 -4.99 -12.55 31.36
C ASP A 94 -4.89 -12.45 29.83
N ARG A 95 -4.40 -13.54 29.23
CA ARG A 95 -4.21 -13.77 27.78
C ARG A 95 -5.54 -13.65 27.03
N GLU A 96 -5.97 -12.42 26.80
CA GLU A 96 -7.13 -12.09 25.99
C GLU A 96 -6.62 -11.34 24.75
N LEU A 97 -6.94 -11.91 23.59
CA LEU A 97 -6.70 -11.40 22.23
C LEU A 97 -6.66 -9.86 22.21
N SER A 98 -5.48 -9.29 21.93
CA SER A 98 -5.33 -7.86 21.71
C SER A 98 -6.07 -7.48 20.43
N THR A 99 -7.35 -7.15 20.53
CA THR A 99 -8.10 -6.58 19.41
C THR A 99 -7.65 -5.13 19.29
N GLY A 100 -6.70 -4.87 18.38
CA GLY A 100 -6.00 -3.60 18.16
C GLY A 100 -6.69 -2.28 18.55
N SER A 101 -5.86 -1.28 18.87
CA SER A 101 -6.32 0.07 19.27
C SER A 101 -7.21 0.73 18.21
N THR A 102 -8.33 1.33 18.61
CA THR A 102 -9.30 2.02 17.73
C THR A 102 -8.70 3.18 16.91
N GLY A 103 -7.48 3.62 17.22
CA GLY A 103 -6.76 4.63 16.45
C GLY A 103 -5.26 4.34 16.27
N GLY A 104 -4.83 3.11 16.55
CA GLY A 104 -3.45 2.66 16.37
C GLY A 104 -3.21 2.07 14.98
N PRO A 105 -1.95 1.75 14.65
CA PRO A 105 -1.56 1.10 13.39
C PRO A 105 -2.28 -0.26 13.16
N GLU A 106 -2.76 -0.90 14.22
CA GLU A 106 -3.55 -2.14 14.15
C GLU A 106 -4.94 -1.92 13.51
N ARG A 107 -5.48 -0.69 13.57
CA ARG A 107 -6.71 -0.32 12.87
C ARG A 107 -6.59 -0.56 11.38
N ASP A 108 -5.42 -0.26 10.81
CA ASP A 108 -5.19 -0.26 9.37
C ASP A 108 -5.10 -1.69 8.80
N VAL A 109 -5.05 -2.71 9.66
CA VAL A 109 -5.11 -4.13 9.30
C VAL A 109 -6.35 -4.81 9.87
N GLY A 110 -7.25 -4.05 10.51
CA GLY A 110 -8.48 -4.55 11.14
C GLY A 110 -9.36 -5.41 10.22
N PRO A 111 -9.57 -5.05 8.93
CA PRO A 111 -10.30 -5.88 7.99
C PRO A 111 -9.68 -7.27 7.77
N LEU A 112 -8.36 -7.37 7.63
CA LEU A 112 -7.64 -8.65 7.52
C LEU A 112 -7.76 -9.45 8.83
N ALA A 113 -7.45 -8.83 9.97
CA ALA A 113 -7.53 -9.49 11.27
C ALA A 113 -8.94 -10.01 11.58
N THR A 114 -9.97 -9.20 11.29
CA THR A 114 -11.38 -9.60 11.46
C THR A 114 -11.74 -10.77 10.56
N THR A 115 -11.23 -10.79 9.32
CA THR A 115 -11.46 -11.87 8.37
C THR A 115 -10.85 -13.18 8.86
N LEU A 116 -9.59 -13.16 9.32
CA LEU A 116 -8.91 -14.32 9.90
C LEU A 116 -9.65 -14.87 11.13
N VAL A 117 -9.97 -14.00 12.11
CA VAL A 117 -10.65 -14.39 13.35
C VAL A 117 -12.06 -14.93 13.08
N SER A 118 -12.81 -14.31 12.16
CA SER A 118 -14.16 -14.75 11.80
C SER A 118 -14.17 -16.13 11.14
N ASN A 119 -13.04 -16.55 10.56
CA ASN A 119 -12.84 -17.86 9.95
C ASN A 119 -12.14 -18.87 10.89
N GLY A 120 -11.92 -18.50 12.15
CA GLY A 120 -11.41 -19.42 13.18
C GLY A 120 -9.89 -19.51 13.29
N HIS A 121 -9.15 -18.58 12.69
CA HIS A 121 -7.70 -18.45 12.82
C HIS A 121 -7.35 -17.49 13.97
N GLY A 122 -6.22 -17.74 14.63
CA GLY A 122 -5.65 -16.87 15.64
C GLY A 122 -4.93 -15.67 15.01
N VAL A 123 -4.94 -14.55 15.72
CA VAL A 123 -4.22 -13.33 15.32
C VAL A 123 -3.48 -12.79 16.52
N GLU A 124 -2.18 -12.58 16.36
CA GLU A 124 -1.29 -11.94 17.32
C GLU A 124 -0.66 -10.70 16.68
N PHE A 125 -0.68 -9.57 17.38
CA PHE A 125 -0.07 -8.33 16.89
C PHE A 125 1.32 -8.18 17.49
N TYR A 126 2.33 -8.05 16.62
CA TYR A 126 3.72 -7.80 17.05
C TYR A 126 4.04 -6.32 16.90
N ALA A 127 4.53 -5.68 17.98
CA ALA A 127 4.97 -4.29 18.00
C ALA A 127 6.22 -4.11 18.90
N ASP A 128 7.36 -3.83 18.26
CA ASP A 128 8.74 -3.87 18.79
C ASP A 128 8.99 -3.14 20.14
N GLU A 129 8.14 -2.18 20.55
CA GLU A 129 8.41 -1.32 21.72
C GLU A 129 7.73 -1.79 23.03
N PHE A 130 6.81 -2.76 22.99
CA PHE A 130 6.00 -3.16 24.16
C PHE A 130 5.91 -4.66 24.43
N GLU A 131 6.51 -5.49 23.60
CA GLU A 131 6.44 -6.94 23.75
C GLU A 131 7.47 -7.43 24.78
N ASP A 132 7.04 -8.33 25.67
CA ASP A 132 7.93 -9.00 26.62
C ASP A 132 8.77 -10.11 25.92
N GLU A 133 8.49 -10.41 24.64
CA GLU A 133 9.02 -11.57 23.90
C GLU A 133 9.63 -11.21 22.53
N PRO A 134 10.86 -11.67 22.20
CA PRO A 134 11.47 -11.56 20.87
C PRO A 134 10.62 -12.17 19.74
N LEU A 135 10.63 -11.55 18.55
CA LEU A 135 9.93 -12.02 17.34
C LEU A 135 10.14 -13.52 17.03
N GLU A 136 11.37 -14.03 17.19
CA GLU A 136 11.69 -15.45 17.03
C GLU A 136 10.80 -16.38 17.87
N GLN A 137 10.48 -16.02 19.11
CA GLN A 137 9.61 -16.83 19.96
C GLN A 137 8.16 -16.73 19.49
N THR A 138 7.70 -15.53 19.14
CA THR A 138 6.35 -15.33 18.58
C THR A 138 6.16 -16.12 17.28
N LEU A 139 7.18 -16.15 16.41
CA LEU A 139 7.14 -16.90 15.15
C LEU A 139 7.26 -18.42 15.34
N ALA A 140 7.81 -18.91 16.46
CA ALA A 140 7.92 -20.34 16.77
C ALA A 140 6.57 -21.03 16.94
N ASP A 141 5.58 -20.29 17.44
CA ASP A 141 4.20 -20.77 17.60
C ASP A 141 3.27 -20.32 16.46
N ALA A 142 3.80 -19.60 15.44
CA ALA A 142 3.00 -19.05 14.35
C ALA A 142 3.08 -19.91 13.07
N ASP A 143 2.01 -19.84 12.28
CA ASP A 143 1.93 -20.47 10.95
C ASP A 143 2.17 -19.46 9.82
N ALA A 144 1.91 -18.18 10.08
CA ALA A 144 2.10 -17.12 9.09
C ALA A 144 2.45 -15.77 9.72
N PHE A 145 3.05 -14.91 8.90
CA PHE A 145 3.44 -13.56 9.27
C PHE A 145 3.04 -12.55 8.19
N VAL A 146 2.56 -11.37 8.60
CA VAL A 146 2.35 -10.23 7.71
C VAL A 146 2.98 -8.99 8.31
N THR A 147 3.59 -8.16 7.46
CA THR A 147 4.14 -6.87 7.88
C THR A 147 3.63 -5.76 6.96
N THR A 148 3.16 -4.66 7.57
CA THR A 148 2.85 -3.40 6.88
C THR A 148 3.93 -2.33 7.06
N ALA A 149 4.90 -2.59 7.93
CA ALA A 149 5.98 -1.66 8.26
C ALA A 149 7.36 -2.33 8.21
N PRO A 150 7.75 -2.92 7.07
CA PRO A 150 9.03 -3.64 6.97
C PRO A 150 10.27 -2.79 7.30
N GLU A 151 10.16 -1.46 7.21
CA GLU A 151 11.20 -0.50 7.59
C GLU A 151 11.48 -0.43 9.09
N GLN A 152 10.53 -0.85 9.92
CA GLN A 152 10.65 -0.83 11.38
C GLN A 152 11.24 -2.11 11.95
N LEU A 153 11.33 -3.17 11.16
CA LEU A 153 12.06 -4.38 11.55
C LEU A 153 13.57 -4.09 11.64
N SER A 154 14.23 -4.62 12.64
CA SER A 154 15.68 -4.69 12.73
C SER A 154 16.24 -5.72 11.75
N SER A 155 17.55 -5.66 11.47
CA SER A 155 18.19 -6.66 10.62
C SER A 155 18.07 -8.08 11.21
N ALA A 156 18.13 -8.23 12.53
CA ALA A 156 18.01 -9.54 13.18
C ALA A 156 16.61 -10.14 13.00
N GLU A 157 15.56 -9.32 13.10
CA GLU A 157 14.19 -9.76 12.85
C GLU A 157 13.97 -10.13 11.38
N ARG A 158 14.59 -9.41 10.45
CA ARG A 158 14.54 -9.78 9.03
C ARG A 158 15.22 -11.12 8.76
N ASP A 159 16.34 -11.40 9.42
CA ASP A 159 17.01 -12.71 9.34
C ASP A 159 16.10 -13.82 9.89
N GLN A 160 15.41 -13.57 11.02
CA GLN A 160 14.44 -14.52 11.60
C GLN A 160 13.25 -14.78 10.67
N ILE A 161 12.76 -13.76 9.96
CA ILE A 161 11.67 -13.93 8.98
C ILE A 161 12.14 -14.75 7.78
N ASP A 162 13.38 -14.59 7.30
CA ASP A 162 13.92 -15.41 6.22
C ASP A 162 14.01 -16.89 6.64
N GLU A 163 14.46 -17.16 7.87
CA GLU A 163 14.46 -18.50 8.47
C GLU A 163 13.05 -19.08 8.63
N PHE A 164 12.07 -18.25 8.99
CA PHE A 164 10.66 -18.64 9.08
C PHE A 164 10.08 -19.05 7.71
N VAL A 165 10.40 -18.29 6.65
CA VAL A 165 10.02 -18.65 5.27
C VAL A 165 10.68 -19.97 4.85
N ASP A 166 11.96 -20.17 5.18
CA ASP A 166 12.68 -21.41 4.88
C ASP A 166 12.09 -22.63 5.61
N ALA A 167 11.47 -22.43 6.77
CA ALA A 167 10.73 -23.45 7.52
C ALA A 167 9.31 -23.74 6.96
N GLY A 168 8.89 -23.00 5.93
CA GLY A 168 7.57 -23.11 5.29
C GLY A 168 6.51 -22.18 5.87
N GLY A 169 6.91 -21.25 6.74
CA GLY A 169 6.03 -20.20 7.24
C GLY A 169 5.63 -19.23 6.12
N ARG A 170 4.35 -18.89 6.04
CA ARG A 170 3.87 -17.99 4.98
C ARG A 170 4.03 -16.54 5.37
N VAL A 171 4.56 -15.74 4.44
CA VAL A 171 4.84 -14.33 4.67
C VAL A 171 4.22 -13.44 3.62
N VAL A 172 3.54 -12.38 4.07
CA VAL A 172 3.09 -11.29 3.20
C VAL A 172 3.75 -9.99 3.64
N ILE A 173 4.41 -9.32 2.69
CA ILE A 173 5.01 -8.00 2.90
C ILE A 173 4.16 -6.99 2.14
N ALA A 174 3.42 -6.17 2.87
CA ALA A 174 2.73 -5.02 2.32
C ALA A 174 3.64 -3.79 2.49
N ALA A 175 4.24 -3.31 1.40
CA ALA A 175 5.32 -2.35 1.44
C ALA A 175 4.97 -1.06 0.70
N ASP A 176 4.82 0.02 1.46
CA ASP A 176 4.60 1.35 0.90
C ASP A 176 5.86 1.93 0.23
N PRO A 177 5.68 2.91 -0.69
CA PRO A 177 6.77 3.67 -1.28
C PRO A 177 7.74 4.24 -0.23
N GLY A 178 9.01 3.86 -0.36
CA GLY A 178 10.06 4.23 0.60
C GLY A 178 10.68 3.03 1.31
N ASN A 179 10.02 1.87 1.29
CA ASN A 179 10.46 0.66 1.98
C ASN A 179 11.40 -0.23 1.16
N SER A 180 12.03 0.29 0.09
CA SER A 180 12.77 -0.53 -0.87
C SER A 180 13.91 -1.33 -0.25
N ASP A 181 14.66 -0.73 0.67
CA ASP A 181 15.81 -1.40 1.28
C ASP A 181 15.36 -2.60 2.13
N SER A 182 14.29 -2.43 2.92
CA SER A 182 13.75 -3.49 3.77
C SER A 182 13.11 -4.63 2.99
N VAL A 183 12.43 -4.33 1.87
CA VAL A 183 11.88 -5.36 0.99
C VAL A 183 12.98 -6.09 0.22
N ILE A 184 14.08 -5.41 -0.15
CA ILE A 184 15.24 -6.07 -0.76
C ILE A 184 15.86 -7.06 0.23
N GLU A 185 16.02 -6.68 1.50
CA GLU A 185 16.56 -7.58 2.53
C GLU A 185 15.65 -8.82 2.70
N LEU A 186 14.36 -8.61 2.99
CA LEU A 186 13.39 -9.69 3.23
C LEU A 186 13.05 -10.53 1.98
N GLY A 187 13.05 -9.92 0.80
CA GLY A 187 12.63 -10.56 -0.45
C GLY A 187 13.79 -11.18 -1.23
N SER A 188 15.03 -11.01 -0.78
CA SER A 188 16.23 -11.38 -1.55
C SER A 188 16.30 -12.87 -1.88
N SER A 189 15.95 -13.75 -0.93
CA SER A 189 15.92 -15.20 -1.10
C SER A 189 14.92 -15.63 -2.20
N ALA A 190 13.78 -14.95 -2.27
CA ALA A 190 12.77 -15.11 -3.32
C ALA A 190 13.05 -14.28 -4.60
N GLY A 191 14.12 -13.48 -4.62
CA GLY A 191 14.43 -12.57 -5.72
C GLY A 191 13.36 -11.49 -5.95
N MET A 192 12.66 -11.07 -4.89
CA MET A 192 11.65 -10.01 -4.91
C MET A 192 12.20 -8.71 -4.32
N TYR A 193 11.74 -7.58 -4.85
CA TYR A 193 12.17 -6.25 -4.42
C TYR A 193 11.10 -5.21 -4.75
N THR A 194 11.17 -4.03 -4.14
CA THR A 194 10.45 -2.85 -4.62
C THR A 194 11.41 -1.82 -5.18
N GLU A 195 10.98 -1.12 -6.22
CA GLU A 195 11.76 -0.01 -6.78
C GLU A 195 11.61 1.25 -5.92
N SER A 196 12.66 2.06 -5.86
CA SER A 196 12.59 3.35 -5.18
C SER A 196 11.67 4.32 -5.91
N GLY A 197 10.80 4.98 -5.14
CA GLY A 197 9.83 5.94 -5.65
C GLY A 197 8.39 5.44 -5.46
N TYR A 198 7.46 6.20 -6.00
CA TYR A 198 6.04 5.90 -6.00
C TYR A 198 5.53 5.90 -7.43
N LEU A 199 4.48 5.13 -7.68
CA LEU A 199 3.76 5.11 -8.93
C LEU A 199 2.66 6.18 -8.93
N TYR A 200 2.38 6.75 -10.10
CA TYR A 200 1.26 7.67 -10.27
C TYR A 200 0.68 7.59 -11.68
N ASN A 201 -0.62 7.86 -11.79
CA ASN A 201 -1.32 7.93 -13.08
C ASN A 201 -2.20 9.18 -13.12
N LEU A 202 -2.04 10.00 -14.16
CA LEU A 202 -2.79 11.25 -14.34
C LEU A 202 -4.08 11.07 -15.16
N ALA A 203 -4.23 9.92 -15.84
CA ALA A 203 -5.32 9.63 -16.75
C ALA A 203 -6.31 8.63 -16.14
N GLU A 204 -5.82 7.52 -15.58
CA GLU A 204 -6.63 6.44 -15.03
C GLU A 204 -6.30 6.28 -13.54
N ASN A 205 -7.13 6.84 -12.67
CA ASN A 205 -6.93 6.85 -11.22
C ASN A 205 -8.25 6.99 -10.45
N ASP A 206 -8.27 6.53 -9.19
CA ASP A 206 -9.40 6.69 -8.27
C ASP A 206 -9.36 8.08 -7.62
N ASN A 207 -9.68 9.11 -8.40
CA ASN A 207 -9.85 10.50 -7.96
C ASN A 207 -8.63 11.16 -7.30
N SER A 208 -7.48 10.51 -7.39
CA SER A 208 -6.18 10.97 -6.91
C SER A 208 -5.12 10.32 -7.77
N TYR A 209 -4.18 11.10 -8.29
CA TYR A 209 -3.13 10.58 -9.17
C TYR A 209 -2.23 9.49 -8.53
N LEU A 210 -2.27 9.36 -7.21
CA LEU A 210 -1.57 8.31 -6.46
C LEU A 210 -2.43 7.05 -6.25
N SER A 211 -3.76 7.18 -6.35
CA SER A 211 -4.70 6.08 -6.18
C SER A 211 -4.85 5.33 -7.49
N LEU A 212 -4.09 4.25 -7.63
CA LEU A 212 -3.94 3.50 -8.87
C LEU A 212 -4.89 2.33 -8.92
N TYR A 213 -5.41 2.07 -10.12
CA TYR A 213 -6.00 0.79 -10.45
C TYR A 213 -4.90 -0.22 -10.79
N ALA A 214 -5.08 -1.44 -10.32
CA ALA A 214 -4.28 -2.58 -10.74
C ALA A 214 -5.17 -3.80 -11.02
N GLU A 215 -4.80 -4.54 -12.06
CA GLU A 215 -5.51 -5.72 -12.53
C GLU A 215 -4.62 -6.97 -12.36
N PRO A 216 -5.20 -8.17 -12.24
CA PRO A 216 -4.44 -9.41 -12.18
C PRO A 216 -3.51 -9.61 -13.39
N ALA A 217 -2.28 -9.99 -13.11
CA ALA A 217 -1.25 -10.27 -14.11
C ALA A 217 -1.05 -11.77 -14.35
N GLY A 218 -2.16 -12.50 -14.48
CA GLY A 218 -2.21 -13.96 -14.63
C GLY A 218 -2.88 -14.64 -13.44
N ASP A 219 -2.76 -15.97 -13.40
CA ASP A 219 -3.30 -16.78 -12.30
C ASP A 219 -2.41 -16.68 -11.06
N SER A 220 -2.98 -16.27 -9.92
CA SER A 220 -2.30 -16.23 -8.63
C SER A 220 -3.30 -16.53 -7.51
N PRO A 221 -2.87 -17.22 -6.43
CA PRO A 221 -3.72 -17.37 -5.24
C PRO A 221 -4.16 -16.01 -4.67
N LEU A 222 -3.37 -14.94 -4.84
CA LEU A 222 -3.68 -13.61 -4.33
C LEU A 222 -4.76 -12.85 -5.12
N THR A 223 -5.03 -13.25 -6.36
CA THR A 223 -5.93 -12.50 -7.28
C THR A 223 -7.09 -13.33 -7.79
N THR A 224 -7.39 -14.45 -7.14
CA THR A 224 -8.56 -15.27 -7.50
C THR A 224 -9.85 -14.46 -7.33
N GLY A 225 -10.61 -14.30 -8.42
CA GLY A 225 -11.87 -13.56 -8.42
C GLY A 225 -11.75 -12.04 -8.31
N VAL A 226 -10.52 -11.49 -8.36
CA VAL A 226 -10.28 -10.05 -8.44
C VAL A 226 -10.38 -9.62 -9.91
N ASP A 227 -11.18 -8.60 -10.22
CA ASP A 227 -11.17 -7.96 -11.53
C ASP A 227 -10.24 -6.73 -11.50
N GLU A 228 -10.40 -5.85 -10.50
CA GLU A 228 -9.60 -4.63 -10.34
C GLU A 228 -9.49 -4.20 -8.87
N VAL A 229 -8.31 -3.76 -8.44
CA VAL A 229 -8.04 -3.24 -7.08
C VAL A 229 -7.62 -1.78 -7.11
N VAL A 230 -7.78 -1.09 -5.99
CA VAL A 230 -7.31 0.29 -5.80
C VAL A 230 -6.21 0.34 -4.74
N LEU A 231 -5.03 0.80 -5.14
CA LEU A 231 -3.88 1.02 -4.25
C LEU A 231 -3.64 2.52 -4.08
N ARG A 232 -3.71 3.06 -2.86
CA ARG A 232 -3.66 4.53 -2.64
C ARG A 232 -2.28 5.13 -2.87
N SER A 233 -1.23 4.33 -2.73
CA SER A 233 0.16 4.75 -2.91
C SER A 233 1.02 3.53 -3.21
N ALA A 234 1.12 3.13 -4.48
CA ALA A 234 1.85 1.92 -4.85
C ALA A 234 3.35 2.15 -5.12
N ALA A 235 4.19 1.24 -4.64
CA ALA A 235 5.55 1.00 -5.10
C ALA A 235 5.56 -0.02 -6.24
N ALA A 236 6.49 0.11 -7.18
CA ALA A 236 6.68 -0.92 -8.20
C ALA A 236 7.37 -2.14 -7.57
N VAL A 237 6.81 -3.33 -7.79
CA VAL A 237 7.32 -4.61 -7.27
C VAL A 237 7.99 -5.38 -8.40
N GLY A 238 9.25 -5.73 -8.22
CA GLY A 238 10.01 -6.56 -9.14
C GLY A 238 10.21 -7.97 -8.61
N THR A 239 10.36 -8.93 -9.52
CA THR A 239 10.72 -10.31 -9.17
C THR A 239 11.58 -10.96 -10.24
N ALA A 240 12.59 -11.72 -9.81
CA ALA A 240 13.49 -12.49 -10.68
C ALA A 240 13.09 -13.97 -10.78
N GLN A 241 12.43 -14.52 -9.75
CA GLN A 241 12.10 -15.95 -9.63
C GLN A 241 10.59 -16.19 -9.45
N GLY A 242 9.85 -15.18 -8.99
CA GLY A 242 8.42 -15.21 -8.71
C GLY A 242 7.54 -14.92 -9.91
N THR A 243 6.24 -14.87 -9.63
CA THR A 243 5.19 -14.52 -10.57
C THR A 243 4.64 -13.15 -10.20
N THR A 244 4.56 -12.24 -11.18
CA THR A 244 3.84 -10.98 -11.00
C THR A 244 2.36 -11.28 -10.80
N THR A 245 1.75 -10.74 -9.74
CA THR A 245 0.35 -11.02 -9.40
C THR A 245 -0.59 -9.94 -9.92
N MET A 246 -0.18 -8.67 -9.89
CA MET A 246 -0.97 -7.53 -10.34
C MET A 246 -0.12 -6.50 -11.08
N LYS A 247 -0.74 -5.81 -12.03
CA LYS A 247 -0.12 -4.73 -12.82
C LYS A 247 -1.05 -3.53 -12.96
N THR A 248 -0.44 -2.36 -13.01
CA THR A 248 -1.12 -1.10 -13.34
C THR A 248 -1.26 -0.94 -14.86
N SER A 249 -2.12 0.00 -15.28
CA SER A 249 -2.26 0.43 -16.69
C SER A 249 -0.94 0.94 -17.30
N ALA A 250 -0.81 0.94 -18.62
CA ALA A 250 0.41 1.34 -19.34
C ALA A 250 0.76 2.84 -19.26
N ASP A 251 -0.18 3.70 -18.84
CA ASP A 251 0.03 5.15 -18.69
C ASP A 251 0.53 5.55 -17.28
N THR A 252 0.67 4.57 -16.38
CA THR A 252 1.25 4.74 -15.05
C THR A 252 2.72 5.14 -15.16
N ARG A 253 3.18 6.01 -14.25
CA ARG A 253 4.54 6.53 -14.23
C ARG A 253 5.23 6.26 -12.91
N LEU A 254 6.51 5.91 -12.96
CA LEU A 254 7.39 5.87 -11.80
C LEU A 254 7.94 7.26 -11.49
N SER A 255 7.87 7.73 -10.25
CA SER A 255 8.24 9.10 -9.88
C SER A 255 9.72 9.45 -10.06
N THR A 256 10.61 8.45 -9.96
CA THR A 256 12.06 8.62 -10.08
C THR A 256 12.52 8.75 -11.53
N THR A 257 11.96 7.97 -12.45
CA THR A 257 12.34 7.96 -13.87
C THR A 257 11.38 8.79 -14.75
N ARG A 258 10.13 8.95 -14.31
CA ARG A 258 8.99 9.48 -15.07
C ARG A 258 8.66 8.71 -16.35
N GLU A 259 9.18 7.50 -16.47
CA GLU A 259 8.84 6.58 -17.55
C GLU A 259 7.38 6.16 -17.40
N ALA A 260 6.69 6.01 -18.53
CA ALA A 260 5.31 5.52 -18.56
C ALA A 260 5.33 4.06 -19.02
N ASP A 261 4.82 3.17 -18.18
CA ASP A 261 4.72 1.74 -18.46
C ASP A 261 3.65 1.09 -17.56
N SER A 262 3.37 -0.19 -17.82
CA SER A 262 2.60 -1.06 -16.93
C SER A 262 3.53 -1.62 -15.86
N TYR A 263 3.43 -1.05 -14.66
CA TYR A 263 4.25 -1.47 -13.51
C TYR A 263 3.57 -2.60 -12.74
N ALA A 264 4.35 -3.62 -12.39
CA ALA A 264 3.97 -4.63 -11.43
C ALA A 264 3.85 -4.00 -10.03
N VAL A 265 2.81 -4.37 -9.30
CA VAL A 265 2.54 -3.88 -7.93
C VAL A 265 2.32 -5.02 -6.93
N GLY A 266 2.45 -6.26 -7.40
CA GLY A 266 2.46 -7.43 -6.56
C GLY A 266 3.28 -8.55 -7.20
N ALA A 267 3.93 -9.35 -6.35
CA ALA A 267 4.66 -10.54 -6.75
C ALA A 267 4.55 -11.63 -5.68
N HIS A 268 4.70 -12.87 -6.11
CA HIS A 268 4.62 -14.04 -5.24
C HIS A 268 5.60 -15.13 -5.68
N TYR A 269 6.26 -15.77 -4.72
CA TYR A 269 7.14 -16.92 -4.93
C TYR A 269 7.11 -17.84 -3.70
N GLY A 270 6.68 -19.09 -3.88
CA GLY A 270 6.65 -20.08 -2.81
C GLY A 270 5.70 -19.65 -1.69
N ASP A 271 6.25 -19.39 -0.52
CA ASP A 271 5.51 -19.00 0.69
C ASP A 271 5.63 -17.50 1.00
N LEU A 272 6.28 -16.72 0.12
CA LEU A 272 6.45 -15.28 0.25
C LEU A 272 5.67 -14.51 -0.82
N ALA A 273 4.96 -13.46 -0.41
CA ALA A 273 4.33 -12.48 -1.28
C ALA A 273 4.70 -11.04 -0.91
N VAL A 274 4.79 -10.18 -1.92
CA VAL A 274 5.01 -8.75 -1.78
C VAL A 274 3.89 -8.00 -2.50
N ILE A 275 3.24 -7.07 -1.82
CA ILE A 275 2.27 -6.12 -2.38
C ILE A 275 2.81 -4.71 -2.12
N GLY A 276 2.89 -3.89 -3.17
CA GLY A 276 3.54 -2.58 -3.13
C GLY A 276 2.72 -1.47 -2.44
N ASP A 277 1.74 -1.81 -1.62
CA ASP A 277 0.88 -0.87 -0.90
C ASP A 277 0.30 -1.59 0.31
N SER A 278 0.33 -0.96 1.49
CA SER A 278 -0.31 -1.48 2.71
C SER A 278 -1.72 -0.93 2.90
N SER A 279 -2.00 0.24 2.30
CA SER A 279 -3.21 1.00 2.52
C SER A 279 -4.51 0.27 2.12
N PHE A 280 -4.44 -0.69 1.20
CA PHE A 280 -5.60 -1.50 0.80
C PHE A 280 -6.22 -2.27 1.97
N LEU A 281 -5.43 -2.59 3.01
CA LEU A 281 -5.90 -3.26 4.22
C LEU A 281 -6.72 -2.33 5.12
N ALA A 282 -6.54 -1.01 5.01
CA ALA A 282 -7.17 -0.06 5.92
C ALA A 282 -8.70 -0.02 5.73
N PRO A 283 -9.50 0.18 6.80
CA PRO A 283 -10.96 0.15 6.73
C PRO A 283 -11.57 1.06 5.65
N GLU A 284 -10.97 2.23 5.41
CA GLU A 284 -11.38 3.20 4.39
C GLU A 284 -11.12 2.75 2.93
N ASN A 285 -10.26 1.75 2.72
CA ASN A 285 -9.88 1.24 1.41
C ASN A 285 -10.24 -0.23 1.21
N ALA A 286 -10.50 -0.98 2.28
CA ALA A 286 -10.73 -2.43 2.25
C ALA A 286 -11.89 -2.87 1.37
N HIS A 287 -12.82 -1.97 1.07
CA HIS A 287 -13.94 -2.25 0.17
C HIS A 287 -13.87 -1.43 -1.12
N ARG A 288 -12.79 -0.68 -1.42
CA ARG A 288 -12.70 0.05 -2.69
C ARG A 288 -12.40 -0.92 -3.83
N ALA A 289 -13.21 -0.91 -4.90
CA ALA A 289 -13.16 -1.92 -5.96
C ALA A 289 -13.17 -3.34 -5.36
N ASP A 290 -12.32 -4.24 -5.84
CA ASP A 290 -12.20 -5.62 -5.33
C ASP A 290 -11.13 -5.77 -4.25
N ASN A 291 -10.76 -4.70 -3.53
CA ASN A 291 -9.84 -4.82 -2.39
C ASN A 291 -10.36 -5.80 -1.34
N ASN A 292 -11.67 -5.95 -1.19
CA ASN A 292 -12.27 -6.91 -0.28
C ASN A 292 -11.94 -8.34 -0.71
N ILE A 293 -11.93 -8.63 -2.01
CA ILE A 293 -11.56 -9.95 -2.55
C ILE A 293 -10.05 -10.18 -2.40
N LEU A 294 -9.23 -9.16 -2.66
CA LEU A 294 -7.78 -9.22 -2.44
C LEU A 294 -7.45 -9.53 -0.96
N ILE A 295 -8.10 -8.87 0.00
CA ILE A 295 -7.91 -9.14 1.44
C ILE A 295 -8.29 -10.58 1.77
N GLY A 296 -9.41 -11.07 1.23
CA GLY A 296 -9.83 -12.46 1.37
C GLY A 296 -8.78 -13.45 0.88
N ASN A 297 -8.22 -13.19 -0.31
CA ASN A 297 -7.16 -14.01 -0.89
C ASN A 297 -5.85 -13.92 -0.11
N VAL A 298 -5.51 -12.78 0.49
CA VAL A 298 -4.36 -12.63 1.39
C VAL A 298 -4.57 -13.46 2.65
N ALA A 299 -5.77 -13.42 3.24
CA ALA A 299 -6.11 -14.22 4.41
C ALA A 299 -6.03 -15.73 4.10
N GLU A 300 -6.60 -16.17 2.98
CA GLU A 300 -6.52 -17.55 2.50
C GLU A 300 -5.08 -17.96 2.21
N PHE A 301 -4.30 -17.10 1.56
CA PHE A 301 -2.89 -17.35 1.32
C PHE A 301 -2.18 -17.62 2.64
N LEU A 302 -2.28 -16.73 3.64
CA LEU A 302 -1.61 -16.88 4.94
C LEU A 302 -1.91 -18.22 5.63
N VAL A 303 -3.13 -18.74 5.54
CA VAL A 303 -3.54 -19.94 6.30
C VAL A 303 -3.45 -21.26 5.52
N SER A 304 -3.20 -21.22 4.22
CA SER A 304 -3.11 -22.40 3.34
C SER A 304 -1.73 -23.08 3.34
N GLY A 305 -0.86 -22.73 4.30
CA GLY A 305 0.51 -23.24 4.42
C GLY A 305 0.56 -24.51 5.26
N GLU A 306 1.54 -25.37 4.98
CA GLU A 306 1.94 -26.42 5.93
C GLU A 306 3.33 -26.03 6.43
N THR A 307 3.44 -25.56 7.69
CA THR A 307 4.74 -25.37 8.34
C THR A 307 5.40 -26.73 8.45
N THR A 308 6.42 -26.99 7.63
CA THR A 308 7.04 -28.32 7.49
C THR A 308 8.35 -28.43 8.26
N GLY A 309 8.88 -27.30 8.74
CA GLY A 309 10.09 -27.19 9.55
C GLY A 309 9.80 -26.92 11.03
N GLU A 310 10.77 -27.25 11.88
CA GLU A 310 10.82 -26.76 13.25
C GLU A 310 11.48 -25.37 13.17
N PHE A 311 10.73 -24.31 13.48
CA PHE A 311 11.23 -22.94 13.61
C PHE A 311 11.19 -22.56 15.10
N GLY A 312 12.19 -21.82 15.56
CA GLY A 312 12.32 -21.41 16.95
C GLY A 312 13.75 -21.50 17.46
N PRO A 313 14.01 -21.01 18.67
CA PRO A 313 15.36 -20.97 19.22
C PRO A 313 15.96 -22.38 19.27
N ASP A 314 17.20 -22.52 18.80
CA ASP A 314 17.99 -23.74 19.01
C ASP A 314 17.89 -24.12 20.50
N ASP A 315 17.37 -25.31 20.79
CA ASP A 315 17.36 -25.87 22.14
C ASP A 315 18.75 -25.64 22.74
N PRO A 316 18.89 -24.96 23.89
CA PRO A 316 20.20 -24.72 24.45
C PRO A 316 20.85 -26.07 24.64
N VAL A 317 21.96 -26.31 23.92
CA VAL A 317 22.71 -27.56 24.01
C VAL A 317 23.00 -27.81 25.48
N GLY A 318 22.18 -28.68 26.08
CA GLY A 318 22.32 -29.01 27.48
C GLY A 318 23.75 -29.51 27.68
N PRO A 319 24.42 -29.13 28.78
CA PRO A 319 25.77 -29.60 29.03
C PRO A 319 25.77 -31.12 28.90
N ASP A 320 26.52 -31.64 27.91
CA ASP A 320 26.67 -33.07 27.66
C ASP A 320 27.01 -33.74 29.00
N PRO A 321 26.15 -34.63 29.54
CA PRO A 321 26.45 -35.34 30.78
C PRO A 321 27.73 -36.20 30.68
N GLY A 322 28.26 -36.38 29.47
CA GLY A 322 29.52 -37.08 29.16
C GLY A 322 30.75 -36.19 28.96
N ALA A 323 30.62 -34.86 28.94
CA ALA A 323 31.76 -33.96 28.83
C ALA A 323 32.41 -33.80 30.22
N GLN A 324 33.27 -34.77 30.57
CA GLN A 324 34.15 -34.68 31.72
C GLN A 324 35.03 -33.41 31.55
N PRO A 325 35.06 -32.48 32.53
CA PRO A 325 35.98 -31.35 32.45
C PRO A 325 37.41 -31.88 32.30
N PRO A 326 38.29 -31.20 31.53
CA PRO A 326 39.69 -31.57 31.49
C PRO A 326 40.23 -31.59 32.92
N ASP A 327 40.90 -32.68 33.29
CA ASP A 327 41.56 -32.79 34.59
C ASP A 327 42.48 -31.57 34.77
N GLU A 328 42.16 -30.72 35.74
CA GLU A 328 43.07 -29.65 36.15
C GLU A 328 44.34 -30.33 36.68
N GLU A 329 45.43 -30.26 35.89
CA GLU A 329 46.74 -30.66 36.38
C GLU A 329 47.05 -29.82 37.63
N PRO A 330 47.48 -30.45 38.75
CA PRO A 330 47.81 -29.72 39.95
C PRO A 330 48.92 -28.72 39.64
N ILE A 331 48.65 -27.44 39.87
CA ILE A 331 49.68 -26.40 39.81
C ILE A 331 50.69 -26.73 40.92
N GLU A 332 51.85 -27.26 40.56
CA GLU A 332 52.96 -27.45 41.49
C GLU A 332 53.38 -26.07 42.01
N THR A 333 53.06 -25.79 43.28
CA THR A 333 53.59 -24.64 43.99
C THR A 333 55.09 -24.87 44.22
N GLU A 334 55.93 -24.20 43.44
CA GLU A 334 57.37 -24.15 43.73
C GLU A 334 57.60 -23.55 45.13
N PRO A 335 58.42 -24.19 45.99
CA PRO A 335 58.75 -23.64 47.29
C PRO A 335 59.64 -22.40 47.13
N ILE A 336 59.24 -21.34 47.82
CA ILE A 336 59.99 -20.10 47.95
C ILE A 336 61.21 -20.39 48.83
N ASP A 337 62.41 -20.41 48.25
CA ASP A 337 63.66 -20.39 49.00
C ASP A 337 63.94 -18.95 49.50
N GLU A 338 63.77 -18.71 50.79
CA GLU A 338 64.45 -17.63 51.54
C GLU A 338 65.70 -18.23 52.22
N PRO A 339 66.83 -17.50 52.37
CA PRO A 339 66.95 -16.04 52.53
C PRO A 339 67.88 -15.30 51.54
#